data_AF-A0A0N8VZY2-F1
#
_entry.id   AF-A0A0N8VZY2-F1
#
_cell.length_a   1.000
_cell.length_b   1.000
_cell.length_c   1.000
_cell.angle_alpha   90.00
_cell.angle_beta   90.00
_cell.angle_gamma   90.00
#
_symmetry.space_group_name_H-M   'P 1'
#
loop_
_entity.id
_entity.type
_entity.pdbx_description
1 polymer ?
#
loop_
_entity_poly.entity_id
_entity_poly.type
_entity_poly.pdbx_seq_one_letter_code
_entity_poly.pdbx_strand_id
1 'polypeptide(L)'
;MLDGHLSEINDKGAYFADKPYTEQAASRAVGQLRNAGSLCTGSVIDSASGSLVLTAAHCLGKLKDGAWEISQATHDAIAAGNSVFIPALEGTAETHEQRFPLGSWKVTDAHVSATSGVDVAVLEIAPDDQGRTIQEVTGAFGVRELQQGEVVQASLIGYPAPAPFHSKSQSVCVGNYTKYEGGGNSQIRRVNGERECWVGGGSSGGPFVTTSENPALAGDVITVLNSGGGGDIAPVVRELVSNIKGGLPAEAPKPEQPTAEQQPAEEAQPAQPAPQENKPAEEADPAEKPSAPEAPVKGIDPAQFEQQPQAPVKGIDPATV
;
A
#
# COMPACT_ATOMS: atom_id res chain seq x y z
N MET A 1 7.97 -8.98 6.94
CA MET A 1 8.61 -7.77 7.51
C MET A 1 8.51 -7.67 9.03
N LEU A 2 7.41 -8.09 9.65
CA LEU A 2 7.22 -7.98 11.11
C LEU A 2 7.15 -9.34 11.83
N ASP A 3 7.53 -10.43 11.16
CA ASP A 3 7.08 -11.80 11.45
C ASP A 3 7.65 -12.45 12.74
N GLY A 4 8.38 -11.69 13.56
CA GLY A 4 8.78 -12.03 14.93
C GLY A 4 8.34 -11.00 16.00
N HIS A 5 7.46 -10.07 15.62
CA HIS A 5 7.03 -8.92 16.40
C HIS A 5 5.50 -8.69 16.31
N LEU A 6 4.76 -9.80 16.27
CA LEU A 6 3.30 -9.83 16.13
C LEU A 6 2.70 -10.66 17.25
N SER A 7 1.50 -10.27 17.70
CA SER A 7 0.68 -11.11 18.57
C SER A 7 0.29 -12.44 17.91
N GLU A 8 -0.39 -13.32 18.64
CA GLU A 8 -1.19 -14.36 17.98
C GLU A 8 -2.25 -13.72 17.05
N ILE A 9 -2.66 -14.47 16.03
CA ILE A 9 -3.69 -14.01 15.08
C ILE A 9 -5.04 -13.93 15.79
N ASN A 10 -5.75 -12.80 15.66
CA ASN A 10 -7.09 -12.66 16.23
C ASN A 10 -8.14 -13.44 15.39
N ASP A 11 -9.36 -13.53 15.91
CA ASP A 11 -10.49 -14.21 15.23
C ASP A 11 -10.80 -13.62 13.84
N LYS A 12 -10.46 -12.34 13.62
CA LYS A 12 -10.60 -11.64 12.34
C LYS A 12 -9.48 -11.95 11.34
N GLY A 13 -8.41 -12.63 11.74
CA GLY A 13 -7.30 -12.97 10.84
C GLY A 13 -6.28 -11.84 10.69
N ALA A 14 -6.19 -10.95 11.68
CA ALA A 14 -5.20 -9.89 11.76
C ALA A 14 -4.40 -10.01 13.06
N TYR A 15 -3.19 -9.49 13.05
CA TYR A 15 -2.29 -9.41 14.19
C TYR A 15 -2.32 -8.02 14.80
N PHE A 16 -1.99 -7.90 16.09
CA PHE A 16 -1.48 -6.65 16.64
C PHE A 16 0.03 -6.59 16.39
N ALA A 17 0.55 -5.43 16.00
CA ALA A 17 1.99 -5.19 16.08
C ALA A 17 2.44 -5.15 17.55
N ASP A 18 3.66 -5.61 17.83
CA ASP A 18 4.27 -5.50 19.15
C ASP A 18 4.61 -4.05 19.49
N LYS A 19 4.56 -3.73 20.79
CA LYS A 19 4.83 -2.40 21.33
C LYS A 19 6.22 -2.37 21.99
N PRO A 20 6.95 -1.25 21.93
CA PRO A 20 6.56 0.02 21.34
C PRO A 20 6.71 0.04 19.81
N TYR A 21 5.77 0.68 19.11
CA TYR A 21 5.80 0.81 17.65
C TYR A 21 7.02 1.58 17.12
N THR A 22 7.75 2.29 17.98
CA THR A 22 8.98 3.01 17.64
C THR A 22 10.18 2.11 17.40
N GLU A 23 10.20 0.89 17.93
CA GLU A 23 11.38 0.00 17.83
C GLU A 23 11.50 -0.66 16.45
N GLN A 24 10.36 -0.91 15.80
CA GLN A 24 10.29 -1.59 14.51
C GLN A 24 10.19 -0.55 13.39
N ALA A 25 11.14 -0.52 12.45
CA ALA A 25 11.19 0.49 11.40
C ALA A 25 9.88 0.61 10.60
N ALA A 26 9.25 -0.52 10.25
CA ALA A 26 7.98 -0.52 9.53
C ALA A 26 6.81 0.01 10.38
N SER A 27 6.67 -0.41 11.63
CA SER A 27 5.64 0.13 12.54
C SER A 27 5.83 1.61 12.82
N ARG A 28 7.10 2.07 12.89
CA ARG A 28 7.49 3.45 13.19
C ARG A 28 7.13 4.42 12.05
N ALA A 29 7.35 4.02 10.81
CA ALA A 29 7.07 4.82 9.62
C ALA A 29 5.58 4.81 9.19
N VAL A 30 4.73 4.00 9.85
CA VAL A 30 3.27 3.98 9.63
C VAL A 30 2.55 4.77 10.72
N GLY A 31 1.55 5.55 10.31
CA GLY A 31 0.85 6.47 11.20
C GLY A 31 -0.62 6.64 10.86
N GLN A 32 -1.34 7.24 11.80
CA GLN A 32 -2.73 7.62 11.61
C GLN A 32 -2.82 8.98 10.93
N LEU A 33 -3.50 9.04 9.79
CA LEU A 33 -3.90 10.28 9.15
C LEU A 33 -5.25 10.72 9.72
N ARG A 34 -5.33 11.95 10.22
CA ARG A 34 -6.59 12.61 10.60
C ARG A 34 -6.79 13.80 9.67
N ASN A 35 -7.94 13.87 9.00
CA ASN A 35 -8.27 14.93 8.05
C ASN A 35 -9.74 15.33 8.25
N ALA A 36 -9.99 16.52 8.83
CA ALA A 36 -11.33 17.08 8.99
C ALA A 36 -12.41 16.11 9.55
N GLY A 37 -12.03 15.27 10.52
CA GLY A 37 -12.91 14.27 11.14
C GLY A 37 -12.90 12.87 10.47
N SER A 38 -12.30 12.74 9.28
CA SER A 38 -11.94 11.45 8.70
C SER A 38 -10.69 10.88 9.38
N LEU A 39 -10.62 9.54 9.43
CA LEU A 39 -9.52 8.77 9.98
C LEU A 39 -9.06 7.73 8.96
N CYS A 40 -7.78 7.78 8.61
CA CYS A 40 -7.09 6.88 7.70
C CYS A 40 -5.73 6.47 8.29
N THR A 41 -5.00 5.65 7.54
CA THR A 41 -3.60 5.33 7.75
C THR A 41 -2.76 5.97 6.62
N GLY A 42 -1.49 6.26 6.89
CA GLY A 42 -0.50 6.55 5.86
C GLY A 42 0.88 6.06 6.26
N SER A 43 1.84 6.19 5.35
CA SER A 43 3.23 5.77 5.56
C SER A 43 4.24 6.77 5.00
N VAL A 44 5.30 7.06 5.75
CA VAL A 44 6.39 7.94 5.29
C VAL A 44 7.14 7.24 4.15
N ILE A 45 7.34 7.94 3.02
CA ILE A 45 8.05 7.41 1.85
C ILE A 45 9.37 8.16 1.60
N ASP A 46 10.36 7.41 1.10
CA ASP A 46 11.71 7.90 0.86
C ASP A 46 11.68 8.99 -0.21
N SER A 47 12.18 10.18 0.15
CA SER A 47 12.06 11.39 -0.66
C SER A 47 13.25 12.32 -0.41
N ALA A 48 13.68 13.05 -1.45
CA ALA A 48 14.75 14.03 -1.34
C ALA A 48 14.42 15.20 -0.40
N SER A 49 13.13 15.44 -0.11
CA SER A 49 12.69 16.39 0.92
C SER A 49 12.58 15.79 2.33
N GLY A 50 12.56 14.47 2.49
CA GLY A 50 12.31 13.79 3.77
C GLY A 50 10.89 13.99 4.35
N SER A 51 9.98 14.59 3.59
CA SER A 51 8.73 15.18 4.11
C SER A 51 7.46 14.62 3.47
N LEU A 52 7.52 13.44 2.84
CA LEU A 52 6.40 12.87 2.10
C LEU A 52 5.76 11.68 2.82
N VAL A 53 4.42 11.67 2.85
CA VAL A 53 3.60 10.55 3.36
C VAL A 53 2.66 10.07 2.26
N LEU A 54 2.64 8.76 2.05
CA LEU A 54 1.75 8.07 1.13
C LEU A 54 0.46 7.64 1.84
N THR A 55 -0.69 7.75 1.17
CA THR A 55 -2.00 7.32 1.67
C THR A 55 -2.97 7.06 0.50
N ALA A 56 -4.25 6.76 0.77
CA ALA A 56 -5.28 6.62 -0.24
C ALA A 56 -5.90 7.98 -0.60
N ALA A 57 -6.25 8.20 -1.86
CA ALA A 57 -6.83 9.45 -2.34
C ALA A 57 -8.20 9.75 -1.70
N HIS A 58 -9.03 8.73 -1.45
CA HIS A 58 -10.34 8.89 -0.81
C HIS A 58 -10.28 9.40 0.64
N CYS A 59 -9.11 9.42 1.27
CA CYS A 59 -8.91 10.04 2.59
C CYS A 59 -8.98 11.58 2.55
N LEU A 60 -8.87 12.18 1.36
CA LEU A 60 -8.64 13.61 1.13
C LEU A 60 -9.58 14.18 0.05
N GLY A 61 -9.80 13.42 -1.02
CA GLY A 61 -10.54 13.84 -2.21
C GLY A 61 -11.70 12.92 -2.56
N LYS A 62 -12.24 13.12 -3.76
CA LYS A 62 -13.31 12.30 -4.35
C LYS A 62 -12.93 11.91 -5.78
N LEU A 63 -13.33 10.71 -6.19
CA LEU A 63 -13.22 10.28 -7.58
C LEU A 63 -14.31 10.98 -8.39
N LYS A 64 -13.93 11.67 -9.46
CA LYS A 64 -14.82 12.35 -10.39
C LYS A 64 -14.31 12.17 -11.82
N ASP A 65 -15.20 11.76 -12.72
CA ASP A 65 -14.93 11.55 -14.15
C ASP A 65 -13.70 10.66 -14.46
N GLY A 66 -13.36 9.75 -13.53
CA GLY A 66 -12.25 8.81 -13.66
C GLY A 66 -10.91 9.26 -13.05
N ALA A 67 -10.82 10.49 -12.53
CA ALA A 67 -9.64 11.03 -11.84
C ALA A 67 -9.97 11.40 -10.39
N TRP A 68 -8.95 11.55 -9.55
CA TRP A 68 -9.12 12.01 -8.17
C TRP A 68 -9.01 13.54 -8.07
N GLU A 69 -9.95 14.17 -7.38
CA GLU A 69 -9.95 15.61 -7.11
C GLU A 69 -9.95 15.87 -5.60
N ILE A 70 -8.99 16.66 -5.13
CA ILE A 70 -9.02 17.26 -3.79
C ILE A 70 -9.73 18.60 -3.91
N SER A 71 -10.71 18.85 -3.02
CA SER A 71 -11.50 20.09 -3.08
C SER A 71 -10.74 21.26 -2.49
N GLN A 72 -11.01 22.49 -2.95
CA GLN A 72 -10.44 23.70 -2.33
C GLN A 72 -10.72 23.74 -0.82
N ALA A 73 -11.92 23.34 -0.38
CA ALA A 73 -12.26 23.27 1.04
C ALA A 73 -11.39 22.25 1.82
N THR A 74 -10.88 21.20 1.17
CA THR A 74 -9.89 20.29 1.77
C THR A 74 -8.53 20.98 1.90
N HIS A 75 -8.03 21.65 0.85
CA HIS A 75 -6.77 22.41 0.92
C HIS A 75 -6.84 23.52 1.96
N ASP A 76 -7.97 24.25 2.05
CA ASP A 76 -8.20 25.29 3.07
C ASP A 76 -8.17 24.69 4.49
N ALA A 77 -8.74 23.49 4.68
CA ALA A 77 -8.69 22.78 5.96
C ALA A 77 -7.27 22.32 6.32
N ILE A 78 -6.49 21.83 5.36
CA ILE A 78 -5.07 21.48 5.52
C ILE A 78 -4.25 22.72 5.90
N ALA A 79 -4.41 23.81 5.15
CA ALA A 79 -3.73 25.09 5.41
C ALA A 79 -4.03 25.61 6.83
N ALA A 80 -5.30 25.54 7.26
CA ALA A 80 -5.76 25.87 8.60
C ALA A 80 -5.23 24.94 9.72
N GLY A 81 -4.59 23.81 9.38
CA GLY A 81 -4.02 22.86 10.35
C GLY A 81 -5.01 21.80 10.84
N ASN A 82 -6.14 21.58 10.17
CA ASN A 82 -7.14 20.57 10.54
C ASN A 82 -6.77 19.14 10.09
N SER A 83 -5.54 18.96 9.58
CA SER A 83 -5.04 17.73 8.99
C SER A 83 -3.65 17.40 9.57
N VAL A 84 -3.54 16.24 10.20
CA VAL A 84 -2.31 15.79 10.89
C VAL A 84 -2.02 14.32 10.62
N PHE A 85 -0.73 13.99 10.61
CA PHE A 85 -0.23 12.62 10.55
C PHE A 85 0.48 12.27 11.86
N ILE A 86 0.14 11.13 12.44
CA ILE A 86 0.64 10.68 13.75
C ILE A 86 1.37 9.34 13.57
N PRO A 87 2.69 9.34 13.34
CA PRO A 87 3.48 8.11 13.23
C PRO A 87 3.54 7.38 14.57
N ALA A 88 3.56 6.04 14.53
CA ALA A 88 3.69 5.18 15.70
C ALA A 88 2.64 5.45 16.82
N LEU A 89 1.44 5.95 16.48
CA LEU A 89 0.35 6.19 17.43
C LEU A 89 0.08 4.96 18.29
N GLU A 90 0.17 5.10 19.61
CA GLU A 90 -0.16 4.05 20.57
C GLU A 90 -1.31 4.49 21.48
N GLY A 91 -2.50 4.56 20.89
CA GLY A 91 -3.71 5.12 21.50
C GLY A 91 -4.31 4.35 22.67
N THR A 92 -3.73 3.23 23.12
CA THR A 92 -4.11 2.56 24.38
C THR A 92 -3.24 2.94 25.58
N ALA A 93 -2.13 3.66 25.37
CA ALA A 93 -1.28 4.11 26.46
C ALA A 93 -1.92 5.21 27.34
N GLU A 94 -1.46 5.29 28.59
CA GLU A 94 -2.04 6.13 29.65
C GLU A 94 -1.63 7.61 29.53
N THR A 95 -0.36 7.91 29.23
CA THR A 95 0.11 9.31 29.10
C THR A 95 0.01 9.84 27.67
N HIS A 96 0.06 11.16 27.51
CA HIS A 96 0.03 11.78 26.18
C HIS A 96 1.30 11.44 25.39
N GLU A 97 2.46 11.50 26.04
CA GLU A 97 3.78 11.24 25.47
C GLU A 97 3.88 9.80 24.97
N GLN A 98 3.33 8.84 25.72
CA GLN A 98 3.28 7.44 25.30
C GLN A 98 2.30 7.19 24.14
N ARG A 99 1.19 7.94 24.06
CA ARG A 99 0.24 7.84 22.93
C ARG A 99 0.80 8.42 21.64
N PHE A 100 1.57 9.50 21.74
CA PHE A 100 2.14 10.26 20.62
C PHE A 100 3.68 10.24 20.70
N PRO A 101 4.34 9.06 20.66
CA PRO A 101 5.76 8.92 21.00
C PRO A 101 6.68 9.67 20.03
N LEU A 102 6.22 9.92 18.80
CA LEU A 102 6.91 10.69 17.77
C LEU A 102 6.15 11.97 17.38
N GLY A 103 5.28 12.46 18.27
CA GLY A 103 4.50 13.69 18.06
C GLY A 103 3.34 13.58 17.07
N SER A 104 2.81 14.73 16.67
CA SER A 104 1.74 14.88 15.69
C SER A 104 2.18 15.91 14.65
N TRP A 105 2.30 15.49 13.40
CA TRP A 105 2.92 16.25 12.33
C TRP A 105 1.86 16.96 11.49
N LYS A 106 2.05 18.25 11.20
CA LYS A 106 1.12 19.01 10.36
C LYS A 106 1.26 18.60 8.90
N VAL A 107 0.14 18.24 8.27
CA VAL A 107 0.05 18.16 6.80
C VAL A 107 0.04 19.59 6.24
N THR A 108 0.88 19.88 5.26
CA THR A 108 0.98 21.20 4.61
C THR A 108 0.27 21.26 3.27
N ASP A 109 0.29 20.17 2.51
CA ASP A 109 -0.50 20.02 1.28
C ASP A 109 -0.78 18.54 0.97
N ALA A 110 -1.65 18.28 0.00
CA ALA A 110 -2.05 16.96 -0.43
C ALA A 110 -2.22 16.87 -1.95
N HIS A 111 -1.68 15.82 -2.55
CA HIS A 111 -1.56 15.65 -4.00
C HIS A 111 -2.18 14.33 -4.46
N VAL A 112 -2.97 14.39 -5.53
CA VAL A 112 -3.59 13.24 -6.23
C VAL A 112 -3.37 13.39 -7.72
N SER A 113 -3.36 12.29 -8.47
CA SER A 113 -3.14 12.36 -9.92
C SER A 113 -4.42 12.79 -10.62
N ALA A 114 -4.34 13.88 -11.38
CA ALA A 114 -5.40 14.35 -12.26
C ALA A 114 -5.55 13.50 -13.52
N THR A 115 -4.65 12.54 -13.76
CA THR A 115 -4.61 11.68 -14.95
C THR A 115 -4.89 10.21 -14.66
N SER A 116 -4.98 9.81 -13.38
CA SER A 116 -5.13 8.43 -12.94
C SER A 116 -6.29 8.25 -11.95
N GLY A 117 -7.07 7.19 -12.14
CA GLY A 117 -8.11 6.74 -11.21
C GLY A 117 -7.60 5.90 -10.03
N VAL A 118 -6.29 5.67 -9.95
CA VAL A 118 -5.67 4.90 -8.84
C VAL A 118 -5.83 5.68 -7.53
N ASP A 119 -6.40 5.02 -6.52
CA ASP A 119 -6.74 5.58 -5.22
C ASP A 119 -5.49 5.71 -4.33
N VAL A 120 -4.63 6.66 -4.69
CA VAL A 120 -3.38 6.98 -4.00
C VAL A 120 -3.15 8.49 -3.96
N ALA A 121 -2.66 8.97 -2.83
CA ALA A 121 -2.28 10.36 -2.61
C ALA A 121 -0.92 10.47 -1.94
N VAL A 122 -0.22 11.57 -2.20
CA VAL A 122 1.01 11.97 -1.52
C VAL A 122 0.73 13.24 -0.72
N LEU A 123 1.08 13.22 0.56
CA LEU A 123 0.99 14.34 1.49
C LEU A 123 2.35 14.98 1.66
N GLU A 124 2.38 16.31 1.71
CA GLU A 124 3.54 17.06 2.21
C GLU A 124 3.36 17.32 3.72
N ILE A 125 4.44 17.12 4.48
CA ILE A 125 4.48 17.21 5.93
C ILE A 125 5.42 18.34 6.35
N ALA A 126 4.98 19.21 7.28
CA ALA A 126 5.85 20.23 7.87
C ALA A 126 6.96 19.58 8.72
N PRO A 127 8.17 20.15 8.77
CA PRO A 127 9.15 19.80 9.79
C PRO A 127 8.60 19.98 11.22
N ASP A 128 9.19 19.29 12.19
CA ASP A 128 8.85 19.50 13.60
C ASP A 128 9.39 20.83 14.16
N ASP A 129 9.08 21.14 15.42
CA ASP A 129 9.55 22.35 16.11
C ASP A 129 11.10 22.41 16.26
N GLN A 130 11.82 21.31 15.99
CA GLN A 130 13.27 21.23 15.96
C GLN A 130 13.86 21.39 14.54
N GLY A 131 12.99 21.53 13.52
CA GLY A 131 13.35 21.64 12.11
C GLY A 131 13.67 20.30 11.45
N ARG A 132 13.39 19.16 12.09
CA ARG A 132 13.64 17.83 11.54
C ARG A 132 12.53 17.43 10.57
N THR A 133 12.89 16.69 9.53
CA THR A 133 11.92 16.10 8.61
C THR A 133 11.26 14.86 9.24
N ILE A 134 10.10 14.45 8.73
CA ILE A 134 9.43 13.27 9.29
C ILE A 134 10.24 11.99 9.02
N GLN A 135 10.87 11.87 7.85
CA GLN A 135 11.75 10.76 7.49
C GLN A 135 12.97 10.64 8.41
N GLU A 136 13.57 11.75 8.87
CA GLU A 136 14.68 11.73 9.85
C GLU A 136 14.25 11.14 11.20
N VAL A 137 12.99 11.33 11.59
CA VAL A 137 12.46 10.88 12.90
C VAL A 137 11.89 9.46 12.82
N THR A 138 11.23 9.09 11.71
CA THR A 138 10.53 7.82 11.59
C THR A 138 11.28 6.76 10.77
N GLY A 139 12.22 7.17 9.91
CA GLY A 139 12.60 6.39 8.73
C GLY A 139 11.52 6.46 7.65
N ALA A 140 11.71 5.76 6.54
CA ALA A 140 10.78 5.76 5.42
C ALA A 140 10.76 4.41 4.67
N PHE A 141 9.74 4.21 3.85
CA PHE A 141 9.64 3.09 2.91
C PHE A 141 10.04 3.52 1.50
N GLY A 142 10.60 2.58 0.72
CA GLY A 142 10.68 2.72 -0.73
C GLY A 142 9.29 2.54 -1.37
N VAL A 143 9.21 2.74 -2.68
CA VAL A 143 8.01 2.41 -3.47
C VAL A 143 8.42 1.50 -4.63
N ARG A 144 7.86 0.29 -4.65
CA ARG A 144 8.27 -0.77 -5.58
C ARG A 144 7.14 -1.13 -6.53
N GLU A 145 7.46 -1.15 -7.82
CA GLU A 145 6.55 -1.65 -8.84
C GLU A 145 6.63 -3.18 -8.91
N LEU A 146 5.49 -3.86 -8.80
CA LEU A 146 5.41 -5.30 -9.02
C LEU A 146 5.30 -5.62 -10.52
N GLN A 147 5.92 -6.73 -10.92
CA GLN A 147 5.71 -7.30 -12.25
C GLN A 147 4.40 -8.11 -12.29
N GLN A 148 3.79 -8.23 -13.47
CA GLN A 148 2.53 -8.97 -13.59
C GLN A 148 2.73 -10.47 -13.30
N GLY A 149 1.90 -11.02 -12.41
CA GLY A 149 2.03 -12.39 -11.92
C GLY A 149 3.18 -12.61 -10.91
N GLU A 150 3.93 -11.56 -10.55
CA GLU A 150 4.93 -11.66 -9.48
C GLU A 150 4.22 -11.86 -8.13
N VAL A 151 4.65 -12.87 -7.37
CA VAL A 151 4.12 -13.15 -6.03
C VAL A 151 5.12 -12.67 -4.99
N VAL A 152 4.69 -11.75 -4.12
CA VAL A 152 5.50 -11.23 -3.01
C VAL A 152 4.78 -11.46 -1.69
N GLN A 153 5.52 -11.84 -0.65
CA GLN A 153 4.99 -11.75 0.71
C GLN A 153 5.03 -10.27 1.14
N ALA A 154 3.90 -9.76 1.62
CA ALA A 154 3.79 -8.39 2.13
C ALA A 154 3.02 -8.34 3.45
N SER A 155 3.31 -7.30 4.22
CA SER A 155 2.60 -6.94 5.45
C SER A 155 1.74 -5.70 5.18
N LEU A 156 0.42 -5.81 5.27
CA LEU A 156 -0.46 -4.63 5.34
C LEU A 156 -0.48 -4.10 6.77
N ILE A 157 -0.16 -2.83 6.96
CA ILE A 157 -0.09 -2.17 8.27
C ILE A 157 -1.15 -1.05 8.34
N GLY A 158 -1.96 -0.99 9.40
CA GLY A 158 -3.12 -0.09 9.48
C GLY A 158 -3.60 0.27 10.89
N TYR A 159 -4.47 1.28 10.99
CA TYR A 159 -5.18 1.68 12.23
C TYR A 159 -6.71 1.51 12.11
N PRO A 160 -7.23 0.27 11.98
CA PRO A 160 -8.67 0.01 11.83
C PRO A 160 -9.49 0.51 13.03
N ALA A 161 -10.60 1.18 12.72
CA ALA A 161 -11.56 1.73 13.67
C ALA A 161 -12.49 0.70 14.34
N PRO A 162 -12.91 -0.41 13.70
CA PRO A 162 -13.74 -1.38 14.39
C PRO A 162 -12.95 -2.19 15.43
N ALA A 163 -13.68 -2.92 16.28
CA ALA A 163 -13.08 -3.84 17.25
C ALA A 163 -12.25 -4.93 16.55
N PRO A 164 -11.12 -5.38 17.13
CA PRO A 164 -10.63 -5.05 18.48
C PRO A 164 -9.67 -3.84 18.55
N PHE A 165 -9.36 -3.17 17.43
CA PHE A 165 -8.28 -2.19 17.35
C PHE A 165 -8.69 -0.75 17.70
N HIS A 166 -9.96 -0.38 17.46
CA HIS A 166 -10.56 0.89 17.89
C HIS A 166 -9.81 2.17 17.44
N SER A 167 -9.07 2.11 16.32
CA SER A 167 -8.12 3.13 15.85
C SER A 167 -7.06 3.56 16.89
N LYS A 168 -6.80 2.71 17.89
CA LYS A 168 -5.85 2.93 18.99
C LYS A 168 -4.60 2.06 18.90
N SER A 169 -4.65 0.95 18.18
CA SER A 169 -3.51 0.06 18.01
C SER A 169 -3.32 -0.30 16.54
N GLN A 170 -2.06 -0.53 16.17
CA GLN A 170 -1.67 -0.89 14.83
C GLN A 170 -2.00 -2.37 14.56
N SER A 171 -2.79 -2.61 13.52
CA SER A 171 -3.05 -3.95 12.99
C SER A 171 -2.05 -4.30 11.90
N VAL A 172 -1.64 -5.56 11.85
CA VAL A 172 -0.83 -6.10 10.75
C VAL A 172 -1.58 -7.29 10.13
N CYS A 173 -1.58 -7.36 8.81
CA CYS A 173 -1.96 -8.53 8.03
C CYS A 173 -0.74 -9.03 7.27
N VAL A 174 -0.51 -10.33 7.23
CA VAL A 174 0.56 -10.93 6.41
C VAL A 174 -0.06 -11.88 5.37
N GLY A 175 0.41 -11.80 4.14
CA GLY A 175 -0.06 -12.64 3.04
C GLY A 175 0.81 -12.53 1.80
N ASN A 176 0.51 -13.39 0.81
CA ASN A 176 1.14 -13.28 -0.50
C ASN A 176 0.24 -12.45 -1.43
N TYR A 177 0.82 -11.45 -2.07
CA TYR A 177 0.16 -10.50 -2.96
C TYR A 177 0.74 -10.59 -4.36
N THR A 178 -0.07 -10.31 -5.37
CA THR A 178 0.36 -10.30 -6.77
C THR A 178 -0.36 -9.23 -7.58
N LYS A 179 0.29 -8.77 -8.64
CA LYS A 179 -0.27 -7.87 -9.65
C LYS A 179 -0.97 -8.70 -10.72
N TYR A 180 -2.28 -8.58 -10.81
CA TYR A 180 -3.11 -9.19 -11.85
C TYR A 180 -3.17 -8.30 -13.10
N GLU A 181 -3.74 -8.84 -14.19
CA GLU A 181 -4.04 -8.04 -15.38
C GLU A 181 -5.35 -7.25 -15.20
N GLY A 182 -5.34 -5.98 -15.61
CA GLY A 182 -6.48 -5.07 -15.44
C GLY A 182 -6.81 -4.79 -13.96
N GLY A 183 -8.07 -4.44 -13.68
CA GLY A 183 -8.59 -4.33 -12.30
C GLY A 183 -8.39 -2.98 -11.60
N GLY A 184 -7.51 -2.10 -12.09
CA GLY A 184 -7.33 -0.74 -11.55
C GLY A 184 -7.01 -0.75 -10.05
N ASN A 185 -7.94 -0.27 -9.21
CA ASN A 185 -7.81 -0.29 -7.74
C ASN A 185 -7.89 -1.69 -7.10
N SER A 186 -8.10 -2.75 -7.88
CA SER A 186 -7.99 -4.15 -7.43
C SER A 186 -6.88 -4.94 -8.14
N GLN A 187 -5.96 -4.23 -8.81
CA GLN A 187 -4.89 -4.85 -9.58
C GLN A 187 -3.85 -5.55 -8.69
N ILE A 188 -3.48 -4.97 -7.55
CA ILE A 188 -2.58 -5.59 -6.58
C ILE A 188 -3.43 -6.07 -5.40
N ARG A 189 -3.58 -7.39 -5.29
CA ARG A 189 -4.40 -8.03 -4.26
C ARG A 189 -3.85 -9.42 -3.92
N ARG A 190 -4.41 -10.07 -2.90
CA ARG A 190 -3.92 -11.36 -2.42
C ARG A 190 -3.96 -12.45 -3.50
N VAL A 191 -3.06 -13.42 -3.38
CA VAL A 191 -3.07 -14.64 -4.20
C VAL A 191 -4.40 -15.37 -3.99
N ASN A 192 -5.04 -15.78 -5.10
CA ASN A 192 -6.33 -16.46 -5.08
C ASN A 192 -6.28 -17.73 -4.20
N GLY A 193 -7.23 -17.86 -3.27
CA GLY A 193 -7.34 -19.00 -2.36
C GLY A 193 -6.73 -18.77 -0.97
N GLU A 194 -6.01 -17.67 -0.74
CA GLU A 194 -5.56 -17.27 0.59
C GLU A 194 -6.56 -16.33 1.32
N ARG A 195 -6.67 -16.46 2.66
CA ARG A 195 -7.32 -15.50 3.58
C ARG A 195 -8.66 -14.97 3.04
N GLU A 196 -8.85 -13.66 2.84
CA GLU A 196 -7.99 -12.49 3.14
C GLU A 196 -8.11 -12.06 4.62
N CYS A 197 -7.12 -11.34 5.14
CA CYS A 197 -7.16 -10.73 6.46
C CYS A 197 -8.30 -9.72 6.55
N TRP A 198 -8.91 -9.63 7.72
CA TRP A 198 -9.89 -8.58 7.96
C TRP A 198 -9.22 -7.19 8.03
N VAL A 199 -9.79 -6.26 7.28
CA VAL A 199 -9.48 -4.83 7.29
C VAL A 199 -10.76 -4.05 7.58
N GLY A 200 -10.63 -2.93 8.29
CA GLY A 200 -11.76 -2.05 8.62
C GLY A 200 -11.51 -0.62 8.18
N GLY A 201 -12.55 0.20 8.14
CA GLY A 201 -12.40 1.65 7.96
C GLY A 201 -11.40 2.22 8.97
N GLY A 202 -10.59 3.20 8.56
CA GLY A 202 -9.39 3.62 9.30
C GLY A 202 -8.09 2.99 8.81
N SER A 203 -8.14 1.78 8.25
CA SER A 203 -6.97 1.14 7.59
C SER A 203 -6.68 1.70 6.21
N SER A 204 -7.62 2.43 5.58
CA SER A 204 -7.47 3.07 4.27
C SER A 204 -6.17 3.87 4.17
N GLY A 205 -5.42 3.70 3.08
CA GLY A 205 -4.11 4.32 2.89
C GLY A 205 -2.95 3.63 3.62
N GLY A 206 -3.22 2.60 4.44
CA GLY A 206 -2.18 1.78 5.05
C GLY A 206 -1.37 1.03 3.99
N PRO A 207 -0.03 0.97 4.11
CA PRO A 207 0.80 0.38 3.06
C PRO A 207 0.78 -1.15 3.15
N PHE A 208 0.84 -1.81 1.99
CA PHE A 208 1.31 -3.18 1.86
C PHE A 208 2.82 -3.11 1.64
N VAL A 209 3.60 -3.58 2.62
CA VAL A 209 5.07 -3.47 2.61
C VAL A 209 5.73 -4.82 2.44
N THR A 210 6.68 -4.91 1.53
CA THR A 210 7.58 -6.06 1.37
C THR A 210 9.01 -5.67 1.79
N THR A 211 9.93 -6.63 1.79
CA THR A 211 11.33 -6.38 2.11
C THR A 211 11.98 -5.52 1.02
N SER A 212 12.70 -4.46 1.42
CA SER A 212 13.46 -3.63 0.49
C SER A 212 14.83 -4.23 0.17
N GLU A 213 15.34 -4.01 -1.04
CA GLU A 213 16.74 -4.25 -1.37
C GLU A 213 17.68 -3.22 -0.70
N ASN A 214 17.15 -2.05 -0.29
CA ASN A 214 17.91 -1.03 0.44
C ASN A 214 17.75 -1.20 1.96
N PRO A 215 18.80 -1.59 2.71
CA PRO A 215 18.73 -1.84 4.15
C PRO A 215 18.55 -0.56 4.99
N ALA A 216 18.63 0.64 4.40
CA ALA A 216 18.29 1.89 5.07
C ALA A 216 16.78 2.15 5.15
N LEU A 217 15.97 1.42 4.38
CA LEU A 217 14.52 1.60 4.30
C LEU A 217 13.77 0.62 5.21
N ALA A 218 12.59 1.03 5.66
CA ALA A 218 11.69 0.23 6.49
C ALA A 218 11.01 -0.93 5.72
N GLY A 219 11.29 -1.07 4.42
CA GLY A 219 10.61 -1.92 3.45
C GLY A 219 10.24 -1.14 2.19
N ASP A 220 9.63 -1.80 1.21
CA ASP A 220 9.08 -1.15 0.03
C ASP A 220 7.55 -1.27 0.01
N VAL A 221 6.84 -0.16 -0.22
CA VAL A 221 5.40 -0.16 -0.46
C VAL A 221 5.12 -0.67 -1.88
N ILE A 222 4.32 -1.72 -1.99
CA ILE A 222 3.84 -2.26 -3.28
C ILE A 222 2.48 -1.68 -3.71
N THR A 223 1.64 -1.32 -2.73
CA THR A 223 0.36 -0.62 -2.90
C THR A 223 -0.10 -0.06 -1.54
N VAL A 224 -1.09 0.83 -1.54
CA VAL A 224 -1.85 1.21 -0.33
C VAL A 224 -3.23 0.58 -0.32
N LEU A 225 -3.81 0.40 0.88
CA LEU A 225 -5.16 -0.13 1.03
C LEU A 225 -6.21 0.86 0.52
N ASN A 226 -6.96 0.41 -0.47
CA ASN A 226 -8.18 1.04 -0.96
C ASN A 226 -9.34 0.02 -0.97
N SER A 227 -10.52 0.45 -1.38
CA SER A 227 -11.74 -0.38 -1.40
C SER A 227 -11.68 -1.64 -2.28
N GLY A 228 -10.72 -1.74 -3.21
CA GLY A 228 -10.48 -2.89 -4.08
C GLY A 228 -9.31 -3.79 -3.65
N GLY A 229 -8.65 -3.47 -2.52
CA GLY A 229 -7.40 -4.09 -2.09
C GLY A 229 -6.22 -3.16 -2.35
N GLY A 230 -5.84 -2.99 -3.61
CA GLY A 230 -4.69 -2.18 -4.02
C GLY A 230 -4.59 -1.97 -5.52
N GLY A 231 -4.06 -0.82 -5.93
CA GLY A 231 -3.80 -0.48 -7.32
C GLY A 231 -2.30 -0.46 -7.65
N ASP A 232 -1.96 -0.37 -8.92
CA ASP A 232 -0.57 -0.17 -9.35
C ASP A 232 -0.12 1.28 -9.09
N ILE A 233 0.34 1.54 -7.87
CA ILE A 233 0.64 2.90 -7.41
C ILE A 233 1.98 3.44 -7.93
N ALA A 234 2.96 2.58 -8.23
CA ALA A 234 4.33 3.01 -8.51
C ALA A 234 4.48 4.06 -9.63
N PRO A 235 3.85 3.91 -10.82
CA PRO A 235 3.88 4.97 -11.84
C PRO A 235 3.22 6.27 -11.37
N VAL A 236 2.13 6.19 -10.61
CA VAL A 236 1.37 7.36 -10.11
C VAL A 236 2.12 8.10 -9.02
N VAL A 237 2.79 7.38 -8.11
CA VAL A 237 3.63 8.02 -7.08
C VAL A 237 4.86 8.67 -7.71
N ARG A 238 5.47 8.07 -8.74
CA ARG A 238 6.55 8.70 -9.51
C ARG A 238 6.10 10.01 -10.19
N GLU A 239 4.90 10.05 -10.77
CA GLU A 239 4.28 11.28 -11.30
C GLU A 239 4.14 12.34 -10.18
N LEU A 240 3.46 12.00 -9.08
CA LEU A 240 3.16 12.94 -8.00
C LEU A 240 4.42 13.51 -7.34
N VAL A 241 5.37 12.65 -6.99
CA VAL A 241 6.60 13.05 -6.31
C VAL A 241 7.53 13.86 -7.23
N SER A 242 7.45 13.69 -8.55
CA SER A 242 8.17 14.52 -9.52
C SER A 242 7.57 15.92 -9.68
N ASN A 243 6.27 16.06 -9.46
CA ASN A 243 5.56 17.35 -9.52
C ASN A 243 5.73 18.16 -8.21
N ILE A 244 5.88 17.47 -7.07
CA ILE A 244 6.26 18.07 -5.79
C ILE A 244 7.76 18.43 -5.83
N LYS A 245 8.19 19.46 -5.09
CA LYS A 245 9.61 19.79 -4.89
C LYS A 245 10.32 18.79 -3.94
N GLY A 246 10.03 17.50 -4.10
CA GLY A 246 10.31 16.47 -3.10
C GLY A 246 10.96 15.20 -3.63
N GLY A 247 10.85 14.88 -4.93
CA GLY A 247 11.65 13.90 -5.71
C GLY A 247 12.04 12.57 -5.03
N LEU A 248 11.59 11.42 -5.57
CA LEU A 248 12.14 10.13 -5.10
C LEU A 248 13.65 10.13 -5.34
N PRO A 249 14.48 9.60 -4.42
CA PRO A 249 15.90 9.46 -4.67
C PRO A 249 16.15 8.63 -5.93
N ALA A 250 17.24 8.92 -6.63
CA ALA A 250 17.65 8.10 -7.76
C ALA A 250 17.89 6.66 -7.27
N GLU A 251 17.27 5.69 -7.94
CA GLU A 251 17.44 4.27 -7.63
C GLU A 251 18.95 3.95 -7.60
N ALA A 252 19.43 3.45 -6.46
CA ALA A 252 20.85 3.13 -6.33
C ALA A 252 21.21 2.10 -7.41
N PRO A 253 22.32 2.30 -8.16
CA PRO A 253 22.67 1.38 -9.23
C PRO A 253 22.81 -0.02 -8.64
N LYS A 254 22.02 -0.97 -9.18
CA LYS A 254 22.11 -2.38 -8.78
C LYS A 254 23.58 -2.80 -8.84
N PRO A 255 24.13 -3.42 -7.79
CA PRO A 255 25.52 -3.81 -7.79
C PRO A 255 25.77 -4.71 -9.00
N GLU A 256 26.64 -4.25 -9.91
CA GLU A 256 27.06 -5.06 -11.04
C GLU A 256 27.57 -6.39 -10.49
N GLN A 257 26.95 -7.49 -10.93
CA GLN A 257 27.47 -8.81 -10.64
C GLN A 257 28.92 -8.82 -11.15
N PRO A 258 29.92 -9.16 -10.31
CA PRO A 258 31.30 -9.12 -10.73
C PRO A 258 31.47 -10.04 -11.94
N THR A 259 31.76 -9.43 -13.09
CA THR A 259 31.98 -10.14 -14.35
C THR A 259 33.07 -11.16 -14.12
N ALA A 260 32.76 -12.45 -14.33
CA ALA A 260 33.66 -13.55 -13.99
C ALA A 260 35.05 -13.32 -14.58
N GLU A 261 36.08 -13.48 -13.75
CA GLU A 261 37.47 -13.32 -14.17
C GLU A 261 37.78 -14.19 -15.39
N GLN A 262 38.43 -13.58 -16.38
CA GLN A 262 38.80 -14.25 -17.61
C GLN A 262 39.79 -15.38 -17.31
N GLN A 263 39.37 -16.63 -17.50
CA GLN A 263 40.31 -17.75 -17.58
C GLN A 263 41.24 -17.53 -18.81
N PRO A 264 42.57 -17.73 -18.66
CA PRO A 264 43.48 -17.67 -19.80
C PRO A 264 43.12 -18.70 -20.88
N ALA A 265 43.29 -18.31 -22.14
CA ALA A 265 42.94 -19.14 -23.28
C ALA A 265 43.81 -20.41 -23.38
N GLU A 266 43.16 -21.55 -23.65
CA GLU A 266 43.80 -22.76 -24.16
C GLU A 266 43.54 -22.89 -25.69
N GLU A 267 44.40 -23.63 -26.38
CA GLU A 267 44.74 -23.36 -27.78
C GLU A 267 43.67 -23.78 -28.81
N ALA A 268 43.58 -23.01 -29.89
CA ALA A 268 42.67 -23.26 -31.02
C ALA A 268 43.29 -24.17 -32.08
N GLN A 269 42.52 -25.13 -32.61
CA GLN A 269 42.74 -25.82 -33.90
C GLN A 269 41.38 -26.30 -34.50
N PRO A 270 41.28 -26.61 -35.81
CA PRO A 270 40.49 -25.76 -36.70
C PRO A 270 39.15 -26.33 -37.19
N ALA A 271 38.33 -25.44 -37.76
CA ALA A 271 36.99 -25.70 -38.28
C ALA A 271 36.94 -26.48 -39.61
N GLN A 272 35.85 -27.23 -39.80
CA GLN A 272 35.32 -27.70 -41.10
C GLN A 272 33.77 -27.74 -41.08
N PRO A 273 33.08 -27.76 -42.24
CA PRO A 273 31.98 -26.81 -42.50
C PRO A 273 30.55 -27.34 -42.34
N ALA A 274 29.60 -26.40 -42.34
CA ALA A 274 28.15 -26.63 -42.28
C ALA A 274 27.54 -27.10 -43.62
N PRO A 275 26.42 -27.86 -43.58
CA PRO A 275 25.49 -28.02 -44.70
C PRO A 275 24.35 -26.97 -44.69
N GLN A 276 23.88 -26.60 -45.88
CA GLN A 276 22.78 -25.66 -46.08
C GLN A 276 21.37 -26.26 -45.83
N GLU A 277 20.43 -25.34 -45.60
CA GLU A 277 19.02 -25.30 -46.05
C GLU A 277 18.27 -26.59 -46.36
N ASN A 278 17.03 -26.66 -45.86
CA ASN A 278 15.89 -26.80 -46.76
C ASN A 278 14.62 -26.16 -46.19
N LYS A 279 13.97 -25.35 -47.03
CA LYS A 279 12.61 -24.81 -46.88
C LYS A 279 11.69 -25.67 -47.76
N PRO A 280 10.40 -25.78 -47.44
CA PRO A 280 9.41 -25.52 -48.49
C PRO A 280 8.33 -24.50 -48.09
N ALA A 281 7.71 -23.90 -49.12
CA ALA A 281 6.43 -23.19 -49.05
C ALA A 281 5.26 -24.22 -49.24
N GLU A 282 3.96 -23.90 -49.37
CA GLU A 282 3.21 -22.67 -49.64
C GLU A 282 1.71 -22.86 -49.28
N GLU A 283 0.86 -21.84 -49.52
CA GLU A 283 -0.63 -21.88 -49.60
C GLU A 283 -1.45 -22.11 -48.30
N ALA A 284 -2.68 -21.57 -48.11
CA ALA A 284 -3.36 -20.38 -48.65
C ALA A 284 -4.62 -20.01 -47.80
N ASP A 285 -5.03 -18.74 -47.88
CA ASP A 285 -6.27 -18.01 -47.48
C ASP A 285 -7.66 -18.76 -47.40
N PRO A 286 -8.79 -18.11 -46.98
CA PRO A 286 -9.03 -17.01 -46.03
C PRO A 286 -10.31 -17.16 -45.13
N ALA A 287 -10.65 -16.11 -44.35
CA ALA A 287 -11.97 -15.79 -43.72
C ALA A 287 -12.44 -16.68 -42.53
N GLU A 288 -13.10 -16.22 -41.46
CA GLU A 288 -14.12 -15.16 -41.28
C GLU A 288 -14.04 -14.47 -39.88
N LYS A 289 -14.64 -13.27 -39.76
CA LYS A 289 -15.12 -12.70 -38.47
C LYS A 289 -16.54 -13.19 -38.20
N PRO A 290 -16.95 -13.30 -36.93
CA PRO A 290 -18.02 -12.39 -36.51
C PRO A 290 -17.89 -11.81 -35.08
N SER A 291 -18.32 -10.54 -34.99
CA SER A 291 -19.18 -9.96 -33.95
C SER A 291 -18.90 -10.18 -32.44
N ALA A 292 -18.69 -9.06 -31.75
CA ALA A 292 -18.99 -8.92 -30.32
C ALA A 292 -20.51 -8.98 -30.05
N PRO A 293 -20.91 -9.26 -28.80
CA PRO A 293 -22.14 -8.72 -28.24
C PRO A 293 -21.86 -7.77 -27.06
N GLU A 294 -22.66 -6.70 -27.00
CA GLU A 294 -22.69 -5.73 -25.91
C GLU A 294 -23.24 -6.35 -24.62
N ALA A 295 -22.82 -5.82 -23.47
CA ALA A 295 -23.49 -6.07 -22.20
C ALA A 295 -24.67 -5.12 -21.99
N PRO A 296 -25.77 -5.59 -21.36
CA PRO A 296 -26.59 -4.70 -20.54
C PRO A 296 -26.49 -5.10 -19.06
N VAL A 297 -26.11 -4.11 -18.25
CA VAL A 297 -26.06 -4.20 -16.78
C VAL A 297 -27.48 -4.40 -16.23
N LYS A 298 -27.67 -5.39 -15.35
CA LYS A 298 -28.74 -5.39 -14.35
C LYS A 298 -28.13 -5.12 -12.99
N GLY A 299 -28.51 -3.99 -12.39
CA GLY A 299 -28.08 -3.63 -11.04
C GLY A 299 -28.60 -4.63 -9.99
N ILE A 300 -27.79 -4.89 -8.98
CA ILE A 300 -28.21 -5.56 -7.75
C ILE A 300 -28.82 -4.50 -6.84
N ASP A 301 -30.04 -4.74 -6.38
CA ASP A 301 -30.76 -3.87 -5.45
C ASP A 301 -30.16 -3.99 -4.02
N PRO A 302 -29.70 -2.88 -3.39
CA PRO A 302 -29.18 -2.91 -2.01
C PRO A 302 -30.19 -3.35 -0.95
N ALA A 303 -31.51 -3.37 -1.25
CA ALA A 303 -32.56 -3.65 -0.26
C ALA A 303 -32.71 -5.12 0.18
N GLN A 304 -31.92 -6.06 -0.37
CA GLN A 304 -32.11 -7.50 -0.11
C GLN A 304 -31.35 -8.08 1.11
N PHE A 305 -30.60 -7.27 1.88
CA PHE A 305 -29.88 -7.76 3.07
C PHE A 305 -30.59 -7.53 4.42
N GLU A 306 -31.72 -6.83 4.45
CA GLU A 306 -32.53 -6.63 5.66
C GLU A 306 -33.78 -7.51 5.70
N GLN A 307 -33.61 -8.81 5.96
CA GLN A 307 -34.59 -9.66 6.69
C GLN A 307 -34.08 -11.10 6.90
N GLN A 308 -33.47 -11.35 8.06
CA GLN A 308 -33.56 -12.65 8.72
C GLN A 308 -34.11 -12.46 10.15
N PRO A 309 -35.17 -13.20 10.56
CA PRO A 309 -35.74 -13.05 11.89
C PRO A 309 -34.80 -13.64 12.95
N GLN A 310 -34.67 -12.94 14.07
CA GLN A 310 -33.90 -13.40 15.22
C GLN A 310 -34.57 -14.63 15.86
N ALA A 311 -33.81 -15.71 16.06
CA ALA A 311 -34.24 -16.84 16.88
C ALA A 311 -34.17 -16.47 18.38
N PRO A 312 -35.16 -16.85 19.21
CA PRO A 312 -35.16 -16.48 20.63
C PRO A 312 -34.09 -17.24 21.41
N VAL A 313 -33.22 -16.49 22.09
CA VAL A 313 -32.21 -17.06 23.01
C VAL A 313 -32.93 -17.60 24.25
N LYS A 314 -32.81 -18.91 24.48
CA LYS A 314 -33.32 -19.55 25.70
C LYS A 314 -32.26 -19.38 26.80
N GLY A 315 -32.60 -18.65 27.85
CA GLY A 315 -31.67 -18.35 28.95
C GLY A 315 -31.19 -19.59 29.69
N ILE A 316 -29.93 -19.56 30.14
CA ILE A 316 -29.37 -20.52 31.09
C ILE A 316 -29.55 -19.95 32.50
N ASP A 317 -30.05 -20.76 33.41
CA ASP A 317 -30.34 -20.42 34.80
C ASP A 317 -29.04 -20.41 35.64
N PRO A 318 -28.68 -19.31 36.33
CA PRO A 318 -27.45 -19.22 37.14
C PRO A 318 -27.61 -19.95 38.49
N ALA A 319 -27.85 -21.26 38.44
CA ALA A 319 -28.02 -22.12 39.61
C ALA A 319 -27.43 -23.54 39.42
N THR A 320 -26.42 -23.72 38.56
CA THR A 320 -25.56 -24.93 38.63
C THR A 320 -24.16 -24.71 38.05
N VAL A 321 -23.15 -25.13 38.82
CA VAL A 321 -21.69 -25.08 38.57
C VAL A 321 -21.05 -23.70 38.69
#